data_AF-A0A7V0S1H2-F1
#
_entry.id   AF-A0A7V0S1H2-F1
#
_cell.length_a   1.000
_cell.length_b   1.000
_cell.length_c   1.000
_cell.angle_alpha   90.00
_cell.angle_beta   90.00
_cell.angle_gamma   90.00
#
_symmetry.space_group_name_H-M   'P 1'
#
loop_
_entity.id
_entity.type
_entity.pdbx_description
1 polymer ?
#
loop_
_entity_poly.entity_id
_entity_poly.type
_entity_poly.pdbx_seq_one_letter_code
_entity_poly.pdbx_strand_id
1 'polypeptide(L)'
;MWTVLAIMIVGTAVGFAIRKKPNLAKLNDKLTLWAIYLLLFMLGLTIGANDTIINNLTKLGLSALLIALGGIAGSVAMAWAGYQLWFNKKG
;
A
#
# COMPACT_ATOMS: atom_id res chain seq x y z
N MET A 1 13.80 -12.95 -6.29
CA MET A 1 12.32 -13.17 -6.29
C MET A 1 11.91 -14.24 -5.28
N TRP A 2 12.51 -15.44 -5.30
CA TRP A 2 12.27 -16.49 -4.30
C TRP A 2 12.42 -16.05 -2.85
N THR A 3 13.41 -15.21 -2.55
CA THR A 3 13.62 -14.66 -1.19
C THR A 3 12.43 -13.85 -0.71
N VAL A 4 11.81 -13.05 -1.59
CA VAL A 4 10.64 -12.22 -1.26
C VAL A 4 9.43 -13.11 -0.98
N LEU A 5 9.24 -14.17 -1.77
CA LEU A 5 8.18 -15.15 -1.53
C LEU A 5 8.39 -15.88 -0.19
N ALA A 6 9.62 -16.28 0.12
CA ALA A 6 9.96 -16.98 1.36
C ALA A 6 9.66 -16.11 2.59
N ILE A 7 10.10 -14.84 2.60
CA ILE A 7 9.82 -13.93 3.73
C ILE A 7 8.32 -13.62 3.86
N MET A 8 7.56 -13.55 2.77
CA MET A 8 6.10 -13.38 2.83
C MET A 8 5.43 -14.58 3.49
N ILE A 9 5.78 -15.80 3.08
CA ILE A 9 5.22 -17.04 3.64
C ILE A 9 5.54 -17.14 5.14
N VAL A 10 6.80 -16.89 5.51
CA VAL A 10 7.23 -16.90 6.92
C VAL A 10 6.51 -15.83 7.72
N GLY A 11 6.41 -14.59 7.20
CA GLY A 11 5.69 -13.50 7.85
C GLY A 11 4.21 -13.81 8.08
N THR A 12 3.53 -14.40 7.09
CA THR A 12 2.13 -14.83 7.24
C THR A 12 1.98 -15.96 8.27
N ALA A 13 2.87 -16.95 8.27
CA ALA A 13 2.84 -18.05 9.24
C ALA A 13 3.06 -17.55 10.68
N VAL A 14 4.04 -16.67 10.88
CA VAL A 14 4.31 -16.03 12.17
C VAL A 14 3.12 -15.17 12.61
N GLY A 15 2.54 -14.37 11.70
CA GLY A 15 1.33 -13.58 11.97
C GLY A 15 0.13 -14.44 12.37
N PHE A 16 -0.04 -15.61 11.73
CA PHE A 16 -1.11 -16.54 12.07
C PHE A 16 -0.94 -17.16 13.47
N ALA A 17 0.28 -17.53 13.86
CA ALA A 17 0.57 -18.07 15.19
C ALA A 17 0.32 -17.04 16.32
N ILE A 18 0.56 -15.75 16.04
CA ILE A 18 0.48 -14.67 17.04
C ILE A 18 -0.94 -14.04 17.12
N ARG A 19 -1.81 -14.31 16.14
CA ARG A 19 -3.16 -13.72 15.99
C ARG A 19 -4.04 -13.77 17.25
N LYS A 20 -3.88 -14.77 18.12
CA LYS A 20 -4.73 -14.94 19.32
C LYS A 20 -4.41 -13.98 20.46
N LYS A 21 -3.34 -13.16 20.38
CA LYS A 21 -2.97 -12.23 21.45
C LYS A 21 -3.37 -10.78 21.12
N PRO A 22 -4.41 -10.21 21.77
CA PRO A 22 -4.92 -8.88 21.44
C PRO A 22 -3.91 -7.75 21.70
N ASN A 23 -3.01 -7.91 22.68
CA ASN A 23 -1.95 -6.93 22.94
C ASN A 23 -0.91 -6.86 21.82
N LEU A 24 -0.59 -8.00 21.20
CA LEU A 24 0.36 -8.04 20.08
C LEU A 24 -0.27 -7.49 18.80
N ALA A 25 -1.58 -7.69 18.59
CA ALA A 25 -2.30 -7.08 17.47
C ALA A 25 -2.29 -5.54 17.57
N LYS A 26 -2.59 -4.97 18.76
CA LYS A 26 -2.53 -3.52 18.98
C LYS A 26 -1.13 -2.93 18.79
N LEU A 27 -0.11 -3.66 19.25
CA LEU A 27 1.28 -3.25 19.03
C LEU A 27 1.64 -3.29 17.54
N ASN A 28 1.20 -4.32 16.83
CA ASN A 28 1.40 -4.45 15.38
C ASN A 28 0.75 -3.31 14.60
N ASP A 29 -0.48 -2.92 14.93
CA ASP A 29 -1.14 -1.78 14.28
C ASP A 29 -0.34 -0.49 14.46
N LYS A 30 0.12 -0.22 15.69
CA LYS A 30 0.94 0.97 15.97
C LYS A 30 2.29 0.92 15.26
N LEU A 31 2.98 -0.23 15.27
CA LEU A 31 4.24 -0.44 14.55
C LEU A 31 4.07 -0.25 13.05
N THR A 32 2.99 -0.77 12.46
CA THR A 32 2.71 -0.65 11.02
C THR A 32 2.50 0.80 10.63
N LEU A 33 1.74 1.58 11.43
CA LEU A 33 1.58 3.01 11.20
C LEU A 33 2.91 3.76 11.26
N TRP A 34 3.75 3.48 12.26
CA TRP A 34 5.09 4.06 12.35
C TRP A 34 5.98 3.69 11.16
N ALA A 35 5.90 2.44 10.70
CA ALA A 35 6.62 1.99 9.52
C ALA A 35 6.15 2.73 8.26
N ILE A 36 4.84 2.91 8.06
CA ILE A 36 4.29 3.67 6.94
C ILE A 36 4.82 5.11 6.94
N TYR A 37 4.82 5.79 8.10
CA TYR A 37 5.36 7.14 8.19
C TYR A 37 6.85 7.21 7.86
N LEU A 38 7.63 6.26 8.38
CA LEU A 38 9.06 6.19 8.12
C LEU A 38 9.35 5.89 6.64
N LEU A 39 8.60 4.97 6.03
CA LEU A 39 8.69 4.66 4.61
C LEU A 39 8.32 5.86 3.75
N LEU A 40 7.25 6.58 4.09
CA LEU A 40 6.82 7.77 3.36
C LEU A 40 7.87 8.89 3.46
N PHE A 41 8.47 9.05 4.63
CA PHE A 41 9.57 9.99 4.85
C PHE A 41 10.80 9.63 4.01
N MET A 42 11.24 8.36 4.05
CA MET A 42 12.35 7.88 3.23
C MET A 42 12.08 8.01 1.73
N LEU A 43 10.84 7.75 1.30
CA LEU A 43 10.42 7.96 -0.08
C LEU A 43 10.56 9.43 -0.48
N GLY A 44 10.09 10.35 0.37
CA GLY A 44 10.26 11.79 0.19
C GLY A 44 11.73 12.20 0.08
N LEU A 45 12.60 11.69 0.96
CA LEU A 45 14.05 11.93 0.90
C LEU A 45 14.66 11.41 -0.40
N THR A 46 14.29 10.20 -0.83
CA THR A 46 14.84 9.57 -2.03
C THR A 46 14.46 10.34 -3.29
N ILE A 47 13.22 10.81 -3.36
CA ILE A 47 12.73 11.66 -4.47
C ILE A 47 13.40 13.03 -4.42
N GLY A 48 13.52 13.62 -3.21
CA GLY A 48 14.12 14.93 -2.99
C GLY A 48 15.64 15.00 -3.12
N ALA A 49 16.34 13.86 -3.05
CA ALA A 49 17.78 13.79 -3.31
C ALA A 49 18.10 13.50 -4.79
N ASN A 50 17.09 13.28 -5.63
CA ASN A 50 17.28 12.97 -7.04
C ASN A 50 16.99 14.21 -7.91
N ASP A 51 18.05 14.93 -8.28
CA ASP A 51 17.96 16.14 -9.10
C ASP A 51 17.26 15.92 -10.44
N THR A 52 17.34 14.72 -11.02
CA THR A 52 16.65 14.42 -12.29
C THR A 52 15.13 14.39 -12.09
N ILE A 53 14.66 13.83 -10.97
CA ILE A 53 13.24 13.78 -10.63
C ILE A 53 12.74 15.17 -10.24
N ILE A 54 13.49 15.93 -9.43
CA ILE A 54 13.12 17.29 -9.02
C ILE A 54 13.04 18.24 -10.22
N ASN A 55 14.05 18.26 -11.09
CA ASN A 55 14.07 19.17 -12.24
C ASN A 55 12.98 18.84 -13.27
N ASN A 56 12.52 17.59 -13.31
CA ASN A 56 11.42 17.16 -14.17
C ASN A 56 10.09 17.00 -13.41
N LEU A 57 10.01 17.47 -12.15
CA LEU A 57 8.87 17.24 -11.27
C LEU A 57 7.56 17.80 -11.85
N THR A 58 7.60 18.91 -12.58
CA THR A 58 6.41 19.45 -13.23
C THR A 58 5.86 18.50 -14.30
N LYS A 59 6.72 17.89 -15.13
CA LYS A 59 6.29 16.96 -16.17
C LYS A 59 5.95 15.58 -15.59
N LEU A 60 6.86 14.99 -14.81
CA LEU A 60 6.66 13.70 -14.15
C LEU A 60 5.53 13.73 -13.14
N GLY A 61 5.41 14.82 -12.39
CA GLY A 61 4.37 15.00 -11.37
C GLY A 61 2.97 15.08 -11.98
N LEU A 62 2.80 15.76 -13.12
CA LEU A 62 1.50 15.80 -13.80
C LEU A 62 1.11 14.41 -14.33
N SER A 63 2.05 13.69 -14.96
CA SER A 63 1.82 12.31 -15.39
C SER A 63 1.54 11.38 -14.23
N ALA A 64 2.30 11.49 -13.13
CA ALA A 64 2.10 10.70 -11.92
C ALA A 64 0.75 10.99 -11.27
N LEU A 65 0.30 12.25 -11.25
CA LEU A 65 -1.01 12.64 -10.74
C LEU A 65 -2.14 12.01 -11.58
N LEU A 66 -2.05 12.08 -12.91
CA LEU A 66 -3.04 11.47 -13.80
C LEU A 66 -3.09 9.95 -13.63
N ILE A 67 -1.94 9.29 -13.53
CA ILE A 67 -1.85 7.84 -13.30
C ILE A 67 -2.42 7.48 -11.91
N ALA A 68 -2.08 8.25 -10.88
CA ALA A 68 -2.58 8.03 -9.52
C ALA A 68 -4.11 8.19 -9.45
N LEU A 69 -4.65 9.28 -10.00
CA LEU A 69 -6.09 9.53 -10.03
C LEU A 69 -6.82 8.48 -10.87
N GLY A 70 -6.30 8.15 -12.06
CA GLY A 70 -6.88 7.12 -12.91
C GLY A 70 -6.85 5.74 -12.25
N GLY A 71 -5.75 5.39 -11.59
CA GLY A 71 -5.60 4.13 -10.87
C GLY A 71 -6.52 4.02 -9.66
N ILE A 72 -6.65 5.09 -8.87
CA ILE A 72 -7.56 5.15 -7.73
C ILE A 72 -9.02 5.08 -8.22
N ALA A 73 -9.40 5.91 -9.19
CA ALA A 73 -10.75 5.93 -9.74
C ALA A 73 -11.12 4.57 -10.35
N GLY A 74 -10.24 3.96 -11.13
CA GLY A 74 -10.45 2.63 -11.71
C GLY A 74 -10.57 1.53 -10.66
N SER A 75 -9.72 1.56 -9.63
CA SER A 75 -9.77 0.59 -8.52
C SER A 75 -11.08 0.70 -7.73
N VAL A 76 -11.52 1.93 -7.41
CA VAL A 76 -12.79 2.19 -6.71
C VAL A 76 -13.98 1.78 -7.58
N ALA A 77 -13.97 2.13 -8.87
CA ALA A 77 -15.04 1.77 -9.80
C ALA A 77 -15.18 0.25 -9.95
N MET A 78 -14.07 -0.48 -10.12
CA MET A 78 -14.10 -1.95 -10.19
C MET A 78 -14.52 -2.59 -8.86
N ALA A 79 -14.05 -2.09 -7.73
CA ALA A 79 -14.50 -2.58 -6.42
C ALA A 79 -16.01 -2.37 -6.22
N TRP A 80 -16.53 -1.21 -6.63
CA TRP A 80 -17.96 -0.90 -6.57
C TRP A 80 -18.79 -1.77 -7.52
N ALA A 81 -18.33 -1.95 -8.76
CA ALA A 81 -18.99 -2.85 -9.71
C ALA A 81 -18.99 -4.31 -9.22
N GLY A 82 -17.88 -4.77 -8.64
CA GLY A 82 -17.78 -6.10 -8.03
C GLY A 82 -18.72 -6.26 -6.85
N TYR A 83 -18.83 -5.23 -6.00
CA TYR A 83 -19.80 -5.20 -4.91
C TYR A 83 -21.24 -5.30 -5.44
N GLN A 84 -21.61 -4.51 -6.45
CA GLN A 84 -22.97 -4.52 -6.99
C GLN A 84 -23.31 -5.85 -7.68
N LEU A 85 -22.38 -6.48 -8.41
CA LEU A 85 -22.64 -7.74 -9.11
C LEU A 85 -22.75 -8.95 -8.17
N TRP A 86 -21.95 -8.97 -7.10
CA TRP A 86 -21.85 -10.14 -6.21
C TRP A 86 -22.74 -10.03 -4.97
N PHE A 87 -22.88 -8.82 -4.41
CA PHE A 87 -23.69 -8.60 -3.20
C PHE A 87 -25.13 -8.18 -3.50
N ASN A 88 -25.41 -7.49 -4.63
CA ASN A 88 -26.76 -6.99 -4.93
C ASN A 88 -27.67 -8.01 -5.68
N LYS A 89 -27.26 -9.27 -5.82
CA LYS A 89 -28.09 -10.38 -6.34
C LYS A 89 -28.70 -11.28 -5.25
N LYS A 90 -28.61 -10.90 -3.98
CA LYS A 90 -29.27 -11.57 -2.84
C LYS A 90 -30.28 -10.65 -2.16
N GLY A 91 -31.16 -10.05 -2.96
CA GLY A 91 -32.42 -9.46 -2.55
C GLY A 91 -33.54 -10.19 -3.26
#